data_AF-A0A8H4VN69-F1
#
_entry.id   AF-A0A8H4VN69-F1
#
_cell.length_a   1.000
_cell.length_b   1.000
_cell.length_c   1.000
_cell.angle_alpha   90.00
_cell.angle_beta   90.00
_cell.angle_gamma   90.00
#
_symmetry.space_group_name_H-M   'P 1'
#
loop_
_entity.id
_entity.type
_entity.pdbx_description
1 polymer ?
#
loop_
_entity_poly.entity_id
_entity_poly.type
_entity_poly.pdbx_seq_one_letter_code
_entity_poly.pdbx_strand_id
1 'polypeptide(L)'
;MFNLRRQLSIKYMFANIKDDCQAAAFEFLGTTFFLLFGLGGIQASAAEATSGGTGTEASAVQRILYVSTCMGLSLLVSAWLFFRATGALFNPNISLALFLVGSLGLFRFVLYCIAQLVGAIAAAAIVRSLTSAPLSVK
;
A
#
# COMPACT_ATOMS: atom_id res chain seq x y z
N MET A 1 -10.79 23.71 18.05
CA MET A 1 -12.00 23.38 17.28
C MET A 1 -11.64 23.37 15.80
N PHE A 2 -11.59 22.18 15.20
CA PHE A 2 -11.07 21.93 13.85
C PHE A 2 -12.10 22.34 12.79
N ASN A 3 -11.72 23.20 11.84
CA ASN A 3 -12.68 23.90 10.96
C ASN A 3 -12.63 23.33 9.54
N LEU A 4 -13.44 22.32 9.26
CA LEU A 4 -13.51 21.58 7.98
C LEU A 4 -13.72 22.51 6.77
N ARG A 5 -14.44 23.63 6.98
CA ARG A 5 -14.65 24.69 5.98
C ARG A 5 -13.35 25.35 5.50
N ARG A 6 -12.30 25.39 6.33
CA ARG A 6 -11.01 25.97 5.97
C ARG A 6 -10.19 25.05 5.06
N GLN A 7 -10.32 23.73 5.24
CA GLN A 7 -9.65 22.71 4.40
C GLN A 7 -10.25 22.60 3.00
N LEU A 8 -11.55 22.89 2.86
CA LEU A 8 -12.26 22.93 1.57
C LEU A 8 -12.09 24.26 0.82
N SER A 9 -11.37 25.23 1.41
CA SER A 9 -11.15 26.53 0.78
C SER A 9 -10.03 26.44 -0.25
N ILE A 10 -10.40 26.66 -1.52
CA ILE A 10 -9.54 26.56 -2.72
C ILE A 10 -8.21 27.31 -2.56
N LYS A 11 -8.23 28.47 -1.88
CA LYS A 11 -7.03 29.31 -1.69
C LYS A 11 -5.96 28.63 -0.81
N TYR A 12 -6.35 27.74 0.10
CA TYR A 12 -5.45 27.00 0.98
C TYR A 12 -5.10 25.61 0.43
N MET A 13 -5.89 25.07 -0.50
CA MET A 13 -5.64 23.77 -1.13
C MET A 13 -4.41 23.76 -2.04
N PHE A 14 -4.08 24.88 -2.69
CA PHE A 14 -2.98 24.95 -3.66
C PHE A 14 -1.74 25.67 -3.13
N ALA A 15 -1.72 26.09 -1.87
CA ALA A 15 -0.62 26.87 -1.30
C ALA A 15 0.71 26.07 -1.24
N ASN A 16 0.64 24.74 -1.07
CA ASN A 16 1.81 23.87 -0.89
C ASN A 16 1.88 22.73 -1.93
N ILE A 17 1.53 23.03 -3.18
CA ILE A 17 1.40 22.02 -4.25
C ILE A 17 2.68 21.19 -4.46
N LYS A 18 3.87 21.79 -4.28
CA LYS A 18 5.15 21.07 -4.43
C LYS A 18 5.31 20.00 -3.36
N ASP A 19 4.98 20.33 -2.12
CA ASP A 19 5.07 19.41 -0.99
C ASP A 19 4.01 18.30 -1.11
N ASP A 20 2.81 18.64 -1.61
CA ASP A 20 1.76 17.66 -1.87
C ASP A 20 2.16 16.66 -2.96
N CYS A 21 2.78 17.13 -4.05
CA CYS A 21 3.31 16.28 -5.11
C CYS A 21 4.46 15.40 -4.63
N GLN A 22 5.40 15.96 -3.85
CA GLN A 22 6.51 15.19 -3.26
C GLN A 22 5.97 14.11 -2.32
N ALA A 23 5.00 14.45 -1.48
CA ALA A 23 4.36 13.49 -0.59
C ALA A 23 3.59 12.41 -1.35
N ALA A 24 2.90 12.75 -2.44
CA ALA A 24 2.26 11.77 -3.31
C ALA A 24 3.26 10.81 -3.96
N ALA A 25 4.45 11.29 -4.37
CA ALA A 25 5.50 10.42 -4.90
C ALA A 25 6.01 9.40 -3.87
N PHE A 26 6.15 9.83 -2.60
CA PHE A 26 6.51 8.92 -1.51
C PHE A 26 5.39 7.93 -1.16
N GLU A 27 4.13 8.32 -1.25
CA GLU A 27 2.99 7.39 -1.11
C GLU A 27 2.99 6.35 -2.23
N PHE A 28 3.26 6.75 -3.48
CA PHE A 28 3.41 5.81 -4.60
C PHE A 28 4.55 4.80 -4.34
N LEU A 29 5.74 5.29 -3.99
CA LEU A 29 6.90 4.44 -3.74
C LEU A 29 6.66 3.49 -2.57
N GLY A 30 6.12 4.01 -1.46
CA GLY A 30 5.88 3.21 -0.27
C GLY A 30 4.76 2.20 -0.44
N THR A 31 3.66 2.53 -1.16
CA THR A 31 2.65 1.53 -1.53
C THR A 31 3.22 0.46 -2.46
N THR A 32 4.11 0.86 -3.37
CA THR A 32 4.79 -0.09 -4.26
C THR A 32 5.64 -1.07 -3.45
N PHE A 33 6.48 -0.59 -2.52
CA PHE A 33 7.30 -1.46 -1.66
C PHE A 33 6.46 -2.35 -0.73
N PHE A 34 5.45 -1.77 -0.07
CA PHE A 34 4.54 -2.49 0.81
C PHE A 34 3.89 -3.67 0.07
N LEU A 35 3.29 -3.41 -1.08
CA LEU A 35 2.59 -4.45 -1.84
C LEU A 35 3.55 -5.37 -2.58
N LEU A 36 4.73 -4.91 -3.01
CA LEU A 36 5.75 -5.76 -3.64
C LEU A 36 6.16 -6.91 -2.71
N PHE A 37 6.57 -6.60 -1.48
CA PHE A 37 6.99 -7.63 -0.54
C PHE A 37 5.81 -8.44 0.04
N GLY A 38 4.67 -7.77 0.27
CA GLY A 38 3.46 -8.44 0.76
C GLY A 38 2.88 -9.44 -0.24
N LEU A 39 2.58 -8.98 -1.46
CA LEU A 39 2.06 -9.82 -2.55
C LEU A 39 3.11 -10.83 -3.02
N GLY A 40 4.41 -10.47 -3.00
CA GLY A 40 5.49 -11.40 -3.30
C GLY A 40 5.51 -12.61 -2.37
N GLY A 41 5.35 -12.40 -1.06
CA GLY A 41 5.20 -13.50 -0.10
C GLY A 41 3.96 -14.34 -0.37
N ILE A 42 2.81 -13.71 -0.67
CA ILE A 42 1.58 -14.43 -1.02
C ILE A 42 1.80 -15.32 -2.26
N GLN A 43 2.46 -14.81 -3.30
CA GLN A 43 2.76 -15.58 -4.50
C GLN A 43 3.72 -16.74 -4.23
N ALA A 44 4.74 -16.56 -3.39
CA ALA A 44 5.64 -17.64 -2.99
C ALA A 44 4.87 -18.77 -2.29
N SER A 45 3.98 -18.45 -1.35
CA SER A 45 3.12 -19.43 -0.67
C SER A 45 2.20 -20.19 -1.64
N ALA A 46 1.67 -19.51 -2.65
CA ALA A 46 0.83 -20.11 -3.68
C ALA A 46 1.61 -21.02 -4.65
N ALA A 47 2.85 -20.65 -4.99
CA ALA A 47 3.72 -21.49 -5.81
C ALA A 47 4.04 -22.82 -5.10
N GLU A 48 4.42 -22.77 -3.81
CA GLU A 48 4.66 -23.96 -2.99
C GLU A 48 3.42 -24.87 -2.87
N ALA A 49 2.21 -24.31 -2.95
CA ALA A 49 0.97 -25.09 -2.98
C ALA A 49 0.74 -25.88 -4.26
N THR A 50 1.33 -25.44 -5.36
CA THR A 50 1.14 -26.05 -6.68
C THR A 50 2.26 -27.04 -7.00
N SER A 51 3.43 -26.89 -6.37
CA SER A 51 4.64 -27.67 -6.66
C SER A 51 4.59 -29.15 -6.24
N GLY A 52 3.53 -29.64 -5.58
CA GLY A 52 3.21 -31.07 -5.43
C GLY A 52 4.33 -32.00 -4.94
N GLY A 53 5.37 -31.45 -4.29
CA GLY A 53 6.50 -32.23 -3.81
C GLY A 53 6.09 -33.14 -2.66
N THR A 54 6.76 -34.29 -2.51
CA THR A 54 6.56 -35.35 -1.51
C THR A 54 6.82 -34.92 -0.05
N GLY A 55 6.49 -33.68 0.32
CA GLY A 55 6.57 -33.13 1.67
C GLY A 55 5.19 -33.02 2.30
N THR A 56 5.14 -32.97 3.63
CA THR A 56 3.93 -32.76 4.42
C THR A 56 3.21 -31.49 3.97
N GLU A 57 1.99 -31.63 3.42
CA GLU A 57 1.11 -30.51 3.08
C GLU A 57 1.02 -29.53 4.26
N ALA A 58 1.43 -28.29 4.04
CA ALA A 58 1.36 -27.26 5.07
C ALA A 58 -0.11 -27.06 5.48
N SER A 59 -0.40 -27.15 6.78
CA SER A 59 -1.73 -26.87 7.32
C SER A 59 -2.23 -25.51 6.85
N ALA A 60 -3.54 -25.39 6.60
CA ALA A 60 -4.17 -24.13 6.21
C ALA A 60 -3.83 -22.98 7.18
N VAL A 61 -3.68 -23.29 8.47
CA VAL A 61 -3.28 -22.33 9.50
C VAL A 61 -1.88 -21.77 9.23
N GLN A 62 -0.92 -22.63 8.85
CA GLN A 62 0.45 -22.22 8.57
C GLN A 62 0.51 -21.29 7.34
N ARG A 63 -0.26 -21.58 6.28
CA ARG A 63 -0.36 -20.70 5.11
C ARG A 63 -0.94 -19.33 5.45
N ILE A 64 -2.02 -19.28 6.23
CA ILE A 64 -2.67 -18.02 6.63
C ILE A 64 -1.71 -17.19 7.50
N LEU A 65 -1.01 -17.83 8.45
CA LEU A 65 -0.01 -17.15 9.27
C LEU A 65 1.12 -16.60 8.42
N TYR A 66 1.66 -17.37 7.48
CA TYR A 66 2.71 -16.92 6.57
C TYR A 66 2.28 -15.68 5.77
N VAL A 67 1.10 -15.74 5.13
CA VAL A 67 0.55 -14.60 4.36
C VAL A 67 0.34 -13.37 5.25
N SER A 68 -0.21 -13.57 6.44
CA SER A 68 -0.46 -12.48 7.40
C SER A 68 0.85 -11.83 7.85
N THR A 69 1.88 -12.62 8.13
CA THR A 69 3.21 -12.12 8.50
C THR A 69 3.86 -11.37 7.34
N CYS A 70 3.79 -11.87 6.10
CA CYS A 70 4.32 -11.16 4.94
C CYS A 70 3.69 -9.78 4.76
N MET A 71 2.36 -9.70 4.79
CA MET A 71 1.65 -8.42 4.66
C MET A 71 1.92 -7.49 5.84
N GLY A 72 1.87 -8.00 7.08
CA GLY A 72 2.08 -7.21 8.28
C GLY A 72 3.51 -6.67 8.41
N LEU A 73 4.52 -7.53 8.17
CA LEU A 73 5.92 -7.13 8.25
C LEU A 73 6.30 -6.18 7.11
N SER A 74 5.77 -6.40 5.90
CA SER A 74 6.00 -5.49 4.78
C SER A 74 5.44 -4.09 5.07
N LEU A 75 4.22 -4.02 5.64
CA LEU A 75 3.64 -2.75 6.05
C LEU A 75 4.49 -2.10 7.16
N LEU A 76 4.93 -2.87 8.15
CA LEU A 76 5.76 -2.36 9.25
C LEU A 76 7.07 -1.75 8.74
N VAL A 77 7.80 -2.46 7.88
CA VAL A 77 9.06 -1.97 7.31
C VAL A 77 8.83 -0.74 6.45
N SER A 78 7.84 -0.79 5.55
CA SER A 78 7.52 0.34 4.67
C SER A 78 7.09 1.56 5.49
N ALA A 79 6.28 1.36 6.53
CA ALA A 79 5.85 2.44 7.41
C ALA A 79 7.02 3.06 8.17
N TRP A 80 7.96 2.24 8.65
CA TRP A 80 9.14 2.74 9.34
C TRP A 80 10.03 3.61 8.44
N LEU A 81 10.15 3.25 7.16
CA LEU A 81 10.94 4.00 6.18
C LEU A 81 10.33 5.37 5.83
N PHE A 82 9.00 5.43 5.68
CA PHE A 82 8.33 6.60 5.08
C PHE A 82 7.43 7.38 6.05
N PHE A 83 7.30 6.94 7.31
CA PHE A 83 6.48 7.62 8.33
C PHE A 83 6.81 9.12 8.44
N ARG A 84 8.10 9.48 8.40
CA ARG A 84 8.55 10.88 8.52
C ARG A 84 8.28 11.70 7.26
N ALA A 85 8.09 11.07 6.11
CA ALA A 85 7.87 11.75 4.84
C ALA A 85 6.38 12.06 4.62
N THR A 86 5.51 11.06 4.76
CA THR A 86 4.08 11.19 4.39
C THR A 86 3.11 10.80 5.50
N GLY A 87 3.60 10.20 6.58
CA GLY A 87 2.78 9.48 7.56
C GLY A 87 2.56 8.00 7.22
N ALA A 88 3.10 7.53 6.08
CA ALA A 88 3.04 6.14 5.62
C ALA A 88 1.61 5.55 5.56
N LEU A 89 0.72 6.20 4.81
CA LEU A 89 -0.69 5.79 4.78
C LEU A 89 -0.87 4.54 3.92
N PHE A 90 -0.29 4.57 2.71
CA PHE A 90 -0.23 3.47 1.74
C PHE A 90 -1.55 2.79 1.37
N ASN A 91 -2.68 3.40 1.74
CA ASN A 91 -4.00 2.82 1.63
C ASN A 91 -5.05 3.92 1.49
N PRO A 92 -5.88 3.88 0.43
CA PRO A 92 -6.94 4.86 0.21
C PRO A 92 -7.92 4.97 1.38
N ASN A 93 -8.20 3.87 2.07
CA ASN A 93 -9.12 3.85 3.22
C ASN A 93 -8.53 4.57 4.44
N ILE A 94 -7.22 4.47 4.64
CA ILE A 94 -6.51 5.19 5.72
C ILE A 94 -6.46 6.69 5.38
N SER A 95 -6.20 7.02 4.11
CA SER A 95 -6.26 8.39 3.60
C SER A 95 -7.65 9.00 3.79
N LEU A 96 -8.70 8.22 3.54
CA LEU A 96 -10.08 8.65 3.75
C LEU A 96 -10.38 8.87 5.24
N ALA A 97 -9.95 7.96 6.11
CA ALA A 97 -10.13 8.13 7.56
C ALA A 97 -9.45 9.40 8.07
N LEU A 98 -8.21 9.67 7.64
CA LEU A 98 -7.47 10.88 8.02
C LEU A 98 -8.07 12.15 7.40
N PHE A 99 -8.67 12.05 6.21
CA PHE A 99 -9.45 13.14 5.62
C PHE A 99 -10.71 13.46 6.45
N LEU A 100 -11.47 12.44 6.87
CA LEU A 100 -12.68 12.61 7.68
C LEU A 100 -12.38 13.15 9.09
N VAL A 101 -11.27 12.73 9.69
CA VAL A 101 -10.76 13.30 10.95
C VAL A 101 -10.25 14.74 10.76
N GLY A 102 -9.98 15.14 9.50
CA GLY A 102 -9.48 16.45 9.14
C GLY A 102 -7.96 16.59 9.16
N SER A 103 -7.22 15.53 9.48
CA SER A 103 -5.76 15.54 9.49
C SER A 103 -5.15 15.69 8.08
N LEU A 104 -5.94 15.40 7.04
CA LEU A 104 -5.53 15.46 5.64
C LEU A 104 -6.40 16.45 4.85
N GLY A 105 -5.78 17.31 4.03
CA GLY A 105 -6.50 18.21 3.11
C GLY A 105 -7.06 17.47 1.89
N LEU A 106 -8.14 17.99 1.28
CA LEU A 106 -8.82 17.31 0.16
C LEU A 106 -7.92 17.09 -1.05
N PHE A 107 -7.10 18.07 -1.43
CA PHE A 107 -6.22 17.97 -2.59
C PHE A 107 -5.15 16.89 -2.39
N ARG A 108 -4.49 16.91 -1.22
CA ARG A 108 -3.52 15.88 -0.82
C ARG A 108 -4.15 14.49 -0.73
N PHE A 109 -5.38 14.38 -0.22
CA PHE A 109 -6.15 13.14 -0.19
C PHE A 109 -6.33 12.54 -1.60
N VAL A 110 -6.78 13.34 -2.56
CA VAL A 110 -6.99 12.86 -3.94
C VAL A 110 -5.67 12.40 -4.56
N LEU A 111 -4.59 13.18 -4.38
CA LEU A 111 -3.27 12.81 -4.89
C LEU A 111 -2.75 11.51 -4.25
N TYR A 112 -2.94 11.32 -2.95
CA TYR A 112 -2.56 10.10 -2.25
C TYR A 112 -3.33 8.89 -2.77
N CYS A 113 -4.64 9.00 -2.95
CA CYS A 113 -5.45 7.91 -3.49
C CYS A 113 -4.97 7.48 -4.89
N ILE A 114 -4.69 8.44 -5.77
CA ILE A 114 -4.15 8.14 -7.11
C ILE A 114 -2.78 7.47 -6.99
N ALA A 115 -1.87 8.05 -6.19
CA ALA A 115 -0.52 7.50 -5.99
C ALA A 115 -0.54 6.07 -5.43
N GLN A 116 -1.40 5.80 -4.45
CA GLN A 116 -1.56 4.49 -3.82
C GLN A 116 -2.12 3.46 -4.82
N LEU A 117 -3.13 3.82 -5.61
CA LEU A 117 -3.69 2.92 -6.62
C LEU A 117 -2.67 2.61 -7.73
N VAL A 118 -1.97 3.62 -8.24
CA VAL A 118 -0.93 3.43 -9.26
C VAL A 118 0.25 2.62 -8.69
N GLY A 119 0.62 2.83 -7.43
CA GLY A 119 1.65 2.06 -6.73
C GLY A 119 1.26 0.59 -6.56
N ALA A 120 -0.02 0.32 -6.25
CA ALA A 120 -0.54 -1.04 -6.17
C ALA A 120 -0.49 -1.77 -7.53
N ILE A 121 -0.86 -1.08 -8.61
CA ILE A 121 -0.77 -1.62 -9.97
C ILE A 121 0.69 -1.91 -10.33
N ALA A 122 1.61 -0.98 -10.02
CA ALA A 122 3.04 -1.16 -10.26
C ALA A 122 3.60 -2.36 -9.49
N ALA A 123 3.28 -2.48 -8.19
CA ALA A 123 3.69 -3.63 -7.38
C ALA A 123 3.16 -4.95 -7.96
N ALA A 124 1.87 -5.03 -8.31
CA ALA A 124 1.28 -6.23 -8.88
C ALA A 124 1.95 -6.61 -10.22
N ALA A 125 2.23 -5.63 -11.08
CA ALA A 125 2.93 -5.83 -12.35
C ALA A 125 4.36 -6.35 -12.14
N ILE A 126 5.10 -5.80 -11.18
CA ILE A 126 6.45 -6.25 -10.83
C ILE A 126 6.41 -7.68 -10.30
N VAL A 127 5.56 -7.97 -9.31
CA VAL A 127 5.47 -9.34 -8.75
C VAL A 127 5.12 -10.34 -9.85
N ARG A 128 4.13 -10.03 -10.70
CA ARG A 128 3.77 -10.90 -11.84
C ARG A 128 4.94 -11.14 -12.80
N SER A 129 5.74 -10.10 -13.06
CA SER A 129 6.91 -10.21 -13.95
C SER A 129 8.04 -11.03 -13.33
N LEU A 130 8.18 -10.99 -12.00
CA LEU A 130 9.22 -11.72 -11.27
C LEU A 130 8.87 -13.20 -11.04
N THR A 131 7.58 -13.54 -10.89
CA THR A 131 7.20 -14.89 -10.47
C THR A 131 6.85 -15.84 -11.60
N SER A 132 6.73 -15.38 -12.87
CA SER A 132 6.40 -16.17 -14.09
C SER A 132 5.18 -17.12 -13.99
N ALA A 133 4.51 -17.16 -12.84
CA ALA A 133 3.35 -17.99 -12.58
C ALA A 133 2.08 -17.31 -13.15
N PRO A 134 1.12 -18.07 -13.69
CA PRO A 134 -0.18 -17.52 -14.05
C PRO A 134 -0.80 -16.86 -12.82
N LEU A 135 -1.35 -15.66 -12.97
CA LEU A 135 -2.12 -15.04 -11.90
C LEU A 135 -3.29 -15.98 -11.54
N SER A 136 -3.26 -16.59 -10.36
CA SER A 136 -4.38 -17.38 -9.82
C SER A 136 -5.45 -16.43 -9.27
N VAL A 137 -6.03 -15.62 -10.15
CA VAL A 137 -7.27 -14.89 -9.87
C VAL A 137 -8.32 -15.48 -10.79
N LYS A 138 -9.37 -16.03 -10.19
CA LYS A 138 -10.63 -16.34 -10.85
C LYS A 138 -11.57 -15.19 -10.64
#